data_AF-A0A505DGT2-F1
#
_entry.id   AF-A0A505DGT2-F1
#
_cell.length_a   1.000
_cell.length_b   1.000
_cell.length_c   1.000
_cell.angle_alpha   90.00
_cell.angle_beta   90.00
_cell.angle_gamma   90.00
#
_symmetry.space_group_name_H-M   'P 1'
#
loop_
_entity.id
_entity.type
_entity.pdbx_description
1 polymer ?
#
loop_
_entity_poly.entity_id
_entity_poly.type
_entity_poly.pdbx_seq_one_letter_code
_entity_poly.pdbx_strand_id
1 'polypeptide(L)'
;MVTLTPTARKIASALVAGLSLMRSPFARDSRVRRQEELMLELLRQLARVAEELQRANLIQHHRLVVEQLDREIDDAALADASSTLTGLSEQRHRQMIFANRAYGTVLVGHQIGRLTWEELIGHLRVLCRNPVFAEYWERTVEHRRSLPVDSLEGRVGGVVDTILEELADDPDEWWVVGQVDFDSPNG
;
A
#
# COMPACT_ATOMS: atom_id res chain seq x y z
N MET A 1 -32.06 69.91 81.71
CA MET A 1 -32.24 70.54 80.39
C MET A 1 -32.32 69.43 79.36
N VAL A 2 -33.50 69.31 78.76
CA VAL A 2 -33.94 68.35 77.72
C VAL A 2 -33.05 68.52 76.48
N THR A 3 -32.56 67.47 75.80
CA THR A 3 -33.29 66.71 74.76
C THR A 3 -32.66 65.34 74.47
N LEU A 4 -33.51 64.30 74.47
CA LEU A 4 -33.33 63.03 73.76
C LEU A 4 -33.75 63.22 72.29
N THR A 5 -33.05 62.61 71.35
CA THR A 5 -33.65 62.15 70.08
C THR A 5 -33.00 60.85 69.57
N PRO A 6 -33.74 60.02 68.81
CA PRO A 6 -33.54 58.57 68.77
C PRO A 6 -33.14 58.01 67.39
N THR A 7 -32.69 56.75 67.41
CA THR A 7 -32.84 55.69 66.38
C THR A 7 -32.48 55.94 64.91
N ALA A 8 -31.55 55.15 64.37
CA ALA A 8 -31.75 54.47 63.08
C ALA A 8 -30.81 53.25 62.92
N ARG A 9 -31.41 52.08 63.06
CA ARG A 9 -30.90 50.75 62.71
C ARG A 9 -30.65 50.66 61.20
N LYS A 10 -29.46 50.23 60.75
CA LYS A 10 -29.27 49.66 59.41
C LYS A 10 -28.44 48.39 59.49
N ILE A 11 -29.16 47.28 59.30
CA ILE A 11 -28.65 45.97 58.91
C ILE A 11 -28.42 46.04 57.40
N ALA A 12 -27.21 45.72 56.93
CA ALA A 12 -26.94 45.34 55.55
C ALA A 12 -25.72 44.40 55.60
N SER A 13 -25.94 43.08 55.70
CA SER A 13 -26.19 42.15 54.59
C SER A 13 -24.89 41.78 53.87
N ALA A 14 -24.52 40.51 54.04
CA ALA A 14 -23.35 39.85 53.50
C ALA A 14 -23.21 40.03 51.98
N LEU A 15 -22.06 40.53 51.54
CA LEU A 15 -21.61 40.36 50.17
C LEU A 15 -21.04 38.94 50.04
N VAL A 16 -21.86 38.05 49.49
CA VAL A 16 -21.41 36.79 48.92
C VAL A 16 -20.37 37.11 47.86
N ALA A 17 -19.11 36.77 48.13
CA ALA A 17 -18.05 36.79 47.14
C ALA A 17 -18.35 35.70 46.10
N GLY A 18 -19.08 36.07 45.05
CA GLY A 18 -19.19 35.26 43.84
C GLY A 18 -17.84 35.26 43.13
N LEU A 19 -16.97 34.31 43.47
CA LEU A 19 -15.74 34.04 42.73
C LEU A 19 -16.11 33.45 41.36
N SER A 20 -16.47 34.31 40.41
CA SER A 20 -16.56 33.93 39.01
C SER A 20 -15.16 33.52 38.57
N LEU A 21 -14.94 32.21 38.43
CA LEU A 21 -13.81 31.66 37.68
C LEU A 21 -13.80 32.34 36.31
N MET A 22 -12.94 33.33 36.12
CA MET A 22 -12.56 33.83 34.81
C MET A 22 -11.95 32.65 34.05
N ARG A 23 -12.78 31.93 33.30
CA ARG A 23 -12.32 30.98 32.28
C ARG A 23 -11.59 31.81 31.23
N SER A 24 -10.27 31.89 31.36
CA SER A 24 -9.43 32.55 30.36
C SER A 24 -9.68 31.90 28.99
N PRO A 25 -10.09 32.67 27.98
CA PRO A 25 -10.30 32.13 26.63
C PRO A 25 -9.00 31.53 26.06
N PHE A 26 -7.83 32.02 26.48
CA PHE A 26 -6.51 31.51 26.07
C PHE A 26 -6.20 30.11 26.63
N ALA A 27 -6.64 29.80 27.85
CA ALA A 27 -6.49 28.46 28.43
C ALA A 27 -7.45 27.44 27.77
N ARG A 28 -8.56 27.93 27.21
CA ARG A 28 -9.49 27.11 26.43
C ARG A 28 -8.95 26.86 25.02
N ASP A 29 -8.40 27.89 24.37
CA ASP A 29 -7.81 27.80 23.03
C ASP A 29 -6.60 26.86 23.00
N SER A 30 -5.68 26.99 23.96
CA SER A 30 -4.53 26.07 24.09
C SER A 30 -4.93 24.61 24.37
N ARG A 31 -5.99 24.37 25.15
CA ARG A 31 -6.52 23.00 25.38
C ARG A 31 -7.18 22.41 24.13
N VAL A 32 -7.94 23.23 23.39
CA VAL A 32 -8.55 22.80 22.11
C VAL A 32 -7.48 22.47 21.10
N ARG A 33 -6.48 23.35 20.91
CA ARG A 33 -5.33 23.09 20.04
C ARG A 33 -4.59 21.83 20.43
N ARG A 34 -4.33 21.62 21.72
CA ARG A 34 -3.67 20.41 22.20
C ARG A 34 -4.49 19.15 21.94
N GLN A 35 -5.81 19.23 22.10
CA GLN A 35 -6.72 18.13 21.79
C GLN A 35 -6.75 17.82 20.29
N GLU A 36 -6.76 18.85 19.44
CA GLU A 36 -6.67 18.71 17.99
C GLU A 36 -5.35 18.07 17.55
N GLU A 37 -4.22 18.49 18.12
CA GLU A 37 -2.91 17.87 17.89
C GLU A 37 -2.90 16.38 18.24
N LEU A 38 -3.44 16.02 19.42
CA LEU A 38 -3.51 14.63 19.86
C LEU A 38 -4.44 13.80 18.98
N MET A 39 -5.56 14.37 18.54
CA MET A 39 -6.49 13.70 17.63
C MET A 39 -5.84 13.47 16.26
N LEU A 40 -5.14 14.47 15.71
CA LEU A 40 -4.41 14.32 14.46
C LEU A 40 -3.32 13.26 14.57
N GLU A 41 -2.60 13.23 15.69
CA GLU A 41 -1.58 12.22 15.93
C GLU A 41 -2.17 10.81 16.03
N LEU A 42 -3.29 10.65 16.75
CA LEU A 42 -4.00 9.37 16.81
C LEU A 42 -4.50 8.92 15.42
N LEU A 43 -5.02 9.84 14.61
CA LEU A 43 -5.45 9.52 13.23
C LEU A 43 -4.27 9.06 12.36
N ARG A 44 -3.09 9.70 12.48
CA ARG A 44 -1.87 9.25 11.79
C ARG A 44 -1.44 7.86 12.25
N GLN A 45 -1.50 7.60 13.55
CA GLN A 45 -1.15 6.29 14.10
C GLN A 45 -2.12 5.20 13.65
N LEU A 46 -3.43 5.48 13.64
CA LEU A 46 -4.45 4.55 13.14
C LEU A 46 -4.29 4.29 11.63
N ALA A 47 -4.01 5.32 10.84
CA ALA A 47 -3.71 5.16 9.41
C ALA A 47 -2.50 4.24 9.21
N ARG A 48 -1.42 4.45 9.98
CA ARG A 48 -0.23 3.59 9.91
C ARG A 48 -0.53 2.14 10.29
N VAL A 49 -1.30 1.92 11.36
CA VAL A 49 -1.71 0.56 11.75
C VAL A 49 -2.57 -0.09 10.67
N ALA A 50 -3.50 0.65 10.06
CA ALA A 50 -4.32 0.15 8.97
C ALA A 50 -3.47 -0.25 7.75
N GLU A 51 -2.46 0.54 7.38
CA GLU A 51 -1.51 0.20 6.32
C GLU A 51 -0.73 -1.08 6.62
N GLU A 52 -0.20 -1.23 7.85
CA GLU A 52 0.52 -2.45 8.24
C GLU A 52 -0.38 -3.69 8.25
N LEU A 53 -1.65 -3.55 8.68
CA LEU A 53 -2.64 -4.63 8.61
C LEU A 53 -2.94 -5.00 7.15
N GLN A 54 -3.08 -4.02 6.27
CA GLN A 54 -3.28 -4.27 4.84
C GLN A 54 -2.10 -5.03 4.22
N ARG A 55 -0.86 -4.63 4.55
CA ARG A 55 0.35 -5.36 4.10
C ARG A 55 0.39 -6.78 4.67
N ALA A 56 0.09 -6.96 5.95
CA ALA A 56 0.05 -8.27 6.58
C ALA A 56 -0.98 -9.18 5.90
N ASN A 57 -2.18 -8.67 5.62
CA ASN A 57 -3.22 -9.41 4.89
C ASN A 57 -2.77 -9.82 3.49
N LEU A 58 -2.09 -8.92 2.76
CA LEU A 58 -1.56 -9.22 1.44
C LEU A 58 -0.49 -10.31 1.47
N ILE A 59 0.41 -10.29 2.47
CA ILE A 59 1.41 -11.34 2.68
C ILE A 59 0.74 -12.68 3.01
N GLN A 60 -0.28 -12.69 3.87
CA GLN A 60 -1.01 -13.91 4.19
C GLN A 60 -1.75 -14.46 2.97
N HIS A 61 -2.41 -13.60 2.19
CA HIS A 61 -3.06 -14.00 0.96
C HIS A 61 -2.06 -14.62 -0.03
N HIS A 62 -0.92 -13.95 -0.26
CA HIS A 62 0.11 -14.48 -1.15
C HIS A 62 0.67 -15.82 -0.67
N ARG A 63 0.84 -16.01 0.64
CA ARG A 63 1.26 -17.30 1.21
C ARG A 63 0.26 -18.42 0.88
N LEU A 64 -1.05 -18.17 1.02
CA LEU A 64 -2.08 -19.15 0.68
C LEU A 64 -2.05 -19.51 -0.81
N VAL A 65 -1.85 -18.52 -1.68
CA VAL A 65 -1.70 -18.73 -3.13
C VAL A 65 -0.46 -19.58 -3.42
N VAL A 66 0.69 -19.26 -2.84
CA VAL A 66 1.93 -20.04 -3.01
C VAL A 66 1.77 -21.48 -2.53
N GLU A 67 1.14 -21.68 -1.36
CA GLU A 67 0.87 -23.02 -0.83
C GLU A 67 -0.07 -23.83 -1.75
N GLN A 68 -1.01 -23.16 -2.44
CA GLN A 68 -1.84 -23.79 -3.45
C GLN A 68 -1.02 -24.17 -4.69
N LEU A 69 -0.20 -23.25 -5.22
CA LEU A 69 0.65 -23.50 -6.39
C LEU A 69 1.66 -24.63 -6.12
N ASP A 70 2.18 -24.74 -4.90
CA ASP A 70 3.06 -25.85 -4.51
C ASP A 70 2.33 -27.22 -4.59
N ARG A 71 1.06 -27.29 -4.18
CA ARG A 71 0.24 -28.51 -4.33
C ARG A 71 -0.06 -28.83 -5.79
N GLU A 72 -0.35 -27.81 -6.60
CA GLU A 72 -0.56 -27.98 -8.04
C GLU A 72 0.72 -28.43 -8.74
N ILE A 73 1.89 -27.95 -8.30
CA ILE A 73 3.18 -28.45 -8.80
C ILE A 73 3.34 -29.93 -8.47
N ASP A 74 2.95 -30.40 -7.28
CA ASP A 74 3.17 -31.78 -6.85
C ASP A 74 2.16 -32.77 -7.42
N ASP A 75 0.90 -32.35 -7.63
CA ASP A 75 -0.21 -33.17 -8.11
C ASP A 75 -0.75 -32.71 -9.47
N ALA A 76 -0.54 -33.52 -10.51
CA ALA A 76 -0.98 -33.23 -11.87
C ALA A 76 -2.51 -33.09 -12.00
N ALA A 77 -3.30 -33.81 -11.20
CA ALA A 77 -4.75 -33.69 -11.23
C ALA A 77 -5.22 -32.34 -10.69
N LEU A 78 -4.50 -31.77 -9.71
CA LEU A 78 -4.76 -30.43 -9.21
C LEU A 78 -4.33 -29.35 -10.21
N ALA A 79 -3.16 -29.52 -10.85
CA ALA A 79 -2.72 -28.63 -11.93
C ALA A 79 -3.73 -28.59 -13.09
N ASP A 80 -4.26 -29.74 -13.49
CA ASP A 80 -5.25 -29.80 -14.57
C ASP A 80 -6.59 -29.17 -14.19
N ALA A 81 -6.96 -29.21 -12.91
CA ALA A 81 -8.19 -28.59 -12.41
C ALA A 81 -8.10 -27.06 -12.31
N SER A 82 -6.90 -26.50 -12.05
CA SER A 82 -6.68 -25.06 -11.89
C SER A 82 -6.27 -24.37 -13.20
N SER A 83 -5.58 -25.08 -14.10
CA SER A 83 -4.97 -24.51 -15.29
C SER A 83 -5.99 -24.24 -16.41
N THR A 84 -5.89 -23.05 -17.00
CA THR A 84 -6.56 -22.74 -18.28
C THR A 84 -5.68 -23.07 -19.49
N LEU A 85 -4.43 -23.46 -19.25
CA LEU A 85 -3.48 -23.83 -20.30
C LEU A 85 -3.73 -25.27 -20.74
N THR A 86 -3.79 -25.50 -22.06
CA THR A 86 -4.04 -26.81 -22.65
C THR A 86 -2.87 -27.26 -23.53
N GLY A 87 -2.78 -28.58 -23.78
CA GLY A 87 -1.79 -29.15 -24.69
C GLY A 87 -0.36 -29.16 -24.15
N LEU A 88 -0.20 -29.12 -22.83
CA LEU A 88 1.09 -29.14 -22.16
C LEU A 88 1.39 -30.52 -21.57
N SER A 89 2.67 -30.89 -21.51
CA SER A 89 3.10 -32.03 -20.70
C SER A 89 3.05 -31.67 -19.21
N GLU A 90 2.97 -32.66 -18.33
CA GLU A 90 3.01 -32.44 -16.86
C GLU A 90 4.24 -31.62 -16.44
N GLN A 91 5.41 -31.93 -17.02
CA GLN A 91 6.63 -31.17 -16.75
C GLN A 91 6.48 -29.70 -17.17
N ARG A 92 5.84 -29.42 -18.31
CA ARG A 92 5.62 -28.05 -18.77
C ARG A 92 4.56 -27.35 -17.91
N HIS A 93 3.53 -28.05 -17.43
CA HIS A 93 2.59 -27.52 -16.42
C HIS A 93 3.32 -27.02 -15.18
N ARG A 94 4.18 -27.85 -14.58
CA ARG A 94 4.96 -27.46 -13.38
C ARG A 94 5.83 -26.22 -13.64
N GLN A 95 6.42 -26.12 -14.84
CA GLN A 95 7.21 -24.96 -15.26
C GLN A 95 6.35 -23.69 -15.43
N MET A 96 5.15 -23.79 -16.00
CA MET A 96 4.22 -22.67 -16.14
C MET A 96 3.73 -22.17 -14.78
N ILE A 97 3.40 -23.09 -13.87
CA ILE A 97 3.01 -22.76 -12.49
C ILE A 97 4.16 -22.05 -11.78
N PHE A 98 5.40 -22.54 -11.92
CA PHE A 98 6.57 -21.89 -11.36
C PHE A 98 6.80 -20.48 -11.93
N ALA A 99 6.61 -20.28 -13.23
CA ALA A 99 6.72 -18.97 -13.86
C ALA A 99 5.68 -17.97 -13.30
N ASN A 100 4.42 -18.40 -13.16
CA ASN A 100 3.38 -17.61 -12.50
C ASN A 100 3.77 -17.23 -11.07
N ARG A 101 4.24 -18.21 -10.27
CA ARG A 101 4.69 -17.99 -8.90
C ARG A 101 5.82 -16.97 -8.83
N ALA A 102 6.82 -17.09 -9.71
CA ALA A 102 7.98 -16.20 -9.72
C ALA A 102 7.56 -14.75 -10.02
N TYR A 103 6.67 -14.55 -11.01
CA TYR A 103 6.08 -13.23 -11.30
C TYR A 103 5.30 -12.67 -10.11
N GLY A 104 4.38 -13.46 -9.55
CA GLY A 104 3.57 -13.03 -8.41
C GLY A 104 4.41 -12.65 -7.19
N THR A 105 5.52 -13.35 -6.96
CA THR A 105 6.45 -13.06 -5.85
C THR A 105 7.09 -11.67 -6.00
N VAL A 106 7.53 -11.31 -7.21
CA VAL A 106 8.14 -9.99 -7.47
C VAL A 106 7.07 -8.90 -7.35
N LEU A 107 5.87 -9.13 -7.89
CA LEU A 107 4.77 -8.17 -7.82
C LEU A 107 4.35 -7.87 -6.36
N VAL A 108 4.21 -8.92 -5.54
CA VAL A 108 3.92 -8.77 -4.11
C VAL A 108 5.04 -8.05 -3.37
N GLY A 109 6.31 -8.30 -3.73
CA GLY A 109 7.47 -7.57 -3.20
C GLY A 109 7.34 -6.06 -3.40
N HIS A 110 6.85 -5.62 -4.56
CA HIS A 110 6.56 -4.21 -4.79
C HIS A 110 5.34 -3.71 -3.99
N GLN A 111 4.24 -4.46 -3.97
CA GLN A 111 3.00 -4.08 -3.27
C GLN A 111 3.19 -3.85 -1.76
N ILE A 112 4.08 -4.61 -1.12
CA ILE A 112 4.39 -4.45 0.31
C ILE A 112 5.47 -3.40 0.59
N GLY A 113 5.98 -2.72 -0.45
CA GLY A 113 7.02 -1.71 -0.34
C GLY A 113 8.43 -2.27 -0.11
N ARG A 114 8.65 -3.57 -0.34
CA ARG A 114 9.99 -4.19 -0.27
C ARG A 114 10.83 -3.87 -1.52
N LEU A 115 10.19 -3.74 -2.68
CA LEU A 115 10.82 -3.40 -3.95
C LEU A 115 10.32 -2.03 -4.41
N THR A 116 11.26 -1.15 -4.78
CA THR A 116 10.95 0.06 -5.54
C THR A 116 10.48 -0.31 -6.95
N TRP A 117 9.94 0.66 -7.69
CA TRP A 117 9.52 0.45 -9.07
C TRP A 117 10.70 0.05 -9.98
N GLU A 118 11.87 0.68 -9.80
CA GLU A 118 13.08 0.36 -10.56
C GLU A 118 13.58 -1.06 -10.26
N GLU A 119 13.55 -1.47 -8.99
CA GLU A 119 13.92 -2.84 -8.58
C GLU A 119 12.95 -3.89 -9.13
N LEU A 120 11.64 -3.58 -9.15
CA LEU A 120 10.63 -4.42 -9.80
C LEU A 120 10.96 -4.61 -11.29
N ILE A 121 11.23 -3.53 -12.03
CA ILE A 121 11.62 -3.61 -13.45
C ILE A 121 12.88 -4.46 -13.63
N GLY A 122 13.89 -4.26 -12.78
CA GLY A 122 15.12 -5.06 -12.82
C GLY A 122 14.86 -6.56 -12.65
N HIS A 123 14.00 -6.94 -11.70
CA HIS A 123 13.60 -8.33 -11.51
C HIS A 123 12.80 -8.89 -12.70
N LEU A 124 11.90 -8.08 -13.27
CA LEU A 124 11.11 -8.48 -14.45
C LEU A 124 12.01 -8.71 -15.67
N ARG A 125 13.02 -7.87 -15.90
CA ARG A 125 14.01 -8.08 -16.98
C ARG A 125 14.72 -9.43 -16.86
N VAL A 126 15.13 -9.80 -15.65
CA VAL A 126 15.75 -11.12 -15.39
C VAL A 126 14.76 -12.26 -15.67
N LEU A 127 13.50 -12.11 -15.25
CA LEU A 127 12.44 -13.09 -15.54
C LEU A 127 12.20 -13.25 -17.05
N CYS A 128 12.14 -12.14 -17.80
CA CYS A 128 11.88 -12.14 -19.25
C CYS A 128 12.93 -12.89 -20.06
N ARG A 129 14.18 -12.98 -19.59
CA ARG A 129 15.23 -13.79 -20.23
C ARG A 129 14.99 -15.29 -20.13
N ASN A 130 14.13 -15.73 -19.22
CA ASN A 130 13.82 -17.15 -19.08
C ASN A 130 12.79 -17.55 -20.16
N PRO A 131 13.13 -18.48 -21.09
CA PRO A 131 12.21 -18.89 -22.16
C PRO A 131 10.93 -19.55 -21.64
N VAL A 132 10.96 -20.13 -20.43
CA VAL A 132 9.74 -20.61 -19.76
C VAL A 132 8.82 -19.46 -19.43
N PHE A 133 9.36 -18.37 -18.90
CA PHE A 133 8.58 -17.20 -18.54
C PHE A 133 8.04 -16.49 -19.78
N ALA A 134 8.84 -16.35 -20.83
CA ALA A 134 8.39 -15.78 -22.11
C ALA A 134 7.21 -16.59 -22.70
N GLU A 135 7.29 -17.92 -22.75
CA GLU A 135 6.17 -18.76 -23.20
C GLU A 135 4.96 -18.65 -22.26
N TYR A 136 5.17 -18.68 -20.95
CA TYR A 136 4.10 -18.46 -19.96
C TYR A 136 3.38 -17.15 -20.22
N TRP A 137 4.15 -16.09 -20.46
CA TRP A 137 3.64 -14.76 -20.73
C TRP A 137 2.78 -14.76 -21.99
N GLU A 138 3.28 -15.29 -23.10
CA GLU A 138 2.53 -15.38 -24.36
C GLU A 138 1.20 -16.15 -24.18
N ARG A 139 1.25 -17.32 -23.53
CA ARG A 139 0.07 -18.18 -23.34
C ARG A 139 -1.01 -17.59 -22.45
N THR A 140 -0.66 -16.64 -21.58
CA THR A 140 -1.59 -16.03 -20.62
C THR A 140 -2.03 -14.61 -21.02
N VAL A 141 -1.80 -14.21 -22.27
CA VAL A 141 -2.11 -12.86 -22.77
C VAL A 141 -3.58 -12.46 -22.60
N GLU A 142 -4.53 -13.38 -22.82
CA GLU A 142 -5.96 -13.09 -22.73
C GLU A 142 -6.40 -12.75 -21.30
N HIS A 143 -5.77 -13.38 -20.30
CA HIS A 143 -6.02 -13.02 -18.90
C HIS A 143 -5.58 -11.58 -18.62
N ARG A 144 -4.38 -11.20 -19.09
CA ARG A 144 -3.84 -9.86 -18.86
C ARG A 144 -4.59 -8.76 -19.62
N ARG A 145 -5.05 -9.06 -20.85
CA ARG A 145 -5.87 -8.13 -21.64
C ARG A 145 -7.20 -7.78 -20.98
N SER A 146 -7.71 -8.64 -20.09
CA SER A 146 -8.93 -8.38 -19.33
C SER A 146 -8.73 -7.43 -18.14
N LEU A 147 -7.49 -7.12 -17.77
CA LEU A 147 -7.18 -6.29 -16.61
C LEU A 147 -7.29 -4.79 -16.96
N PRO A 148 -7.75 -3.94 -16.01
CA PRO A 148 -7.72 -2.49 -16.20
C PRO A 148 -6.29 -1.99 -16.42
N VAL A 149 -6.07 -1.17 -17.44
CA VAL A 149 -4.75 -0.62 -17.78
C VAL A 149 -4.11 0.16 -16.62
N ASP A 150 -4.93 0.89 -15.86
CA ASP A 150 -4.48 1.68 -14.71
C ASP A 150 -4.28 0.86 -13.42
N SER A 151 -4.61 -0.43 -13.43
CA SER A 151 -4.28 -1.32 -12.32
C SER A 151 -2.76 -1.53 -12.24
N LEU A 152 -2.25 -1.88 -11.06
CA LEU A 152 -0.82 -2.19 -10.93
C LEU A 152 -0.41 -3.31 -11.89
N GLU A 153 -1.22 -4.36 -11.99
CA GLU A 153 -0.94 -5.51 -12.85
C GLU A 153 -1.05 -5.18 -14.34
N GLY A 154 -1.97 -4.30 -14.74
CA GLY A 154 -2.04 -3.77 -16.10
C GLY A 154 -0.79 -2.97 -16.48
N ARG A 155 -0.33 -2.07 -15.61
CA ARG A 155 0.92 -1.30 -15.83
C ARG A 155 2.15 -2.20 -15.88
N VAL A 156 2.27 -3.13 -14.94
CA VAL A 156 3.38 -4.10 -14.92
C VAL A 156 3.32 -5.00 -16.15
N GLY A 157 2.11 -5.40 -16.58
CA GLY A 157 1.91 -6.18 -17.80
C GLY A 157 2.49 -5.49 -19.02
N GLY A 158 2.15 -4.21 -19.22
CA GLY A 158 2.68 -3.42 -20.34
C GLY A 158 4.21 -3.28 -20.29
N VAL A 159 4.80 -3.12 -19.10
CA VAL A 159 6.26 -3.10 -18.95
C VAL A 159 6.90 -4.42 -19.36
N VAL A 160 6.32 -5.56 -18.97
CA VAL A 160 6.83 -6.87 -19.36
C VAL A 160 6.69 -7.09 -20.87
N ASP A 161 5.58 -6.65 -21.46
CA ASP A 161 5.39 -6.69 -22.93
C ASP A 161 6.52 -5.91 -23.63
N THR A 162 6.81 -4.67 -23.20
CA THR A 162 7.93 -3.87 -23.75
C THR A 162 9.28 -4.56 -23.55
N ILE A 163 9.56 -5.13 -22.38
CA ILE A 163 10.83 -5.83 -22.12
C ILE A 163 11.00 -7.04 -23.05
N LEU A 164 9.92 -7.81 -23.29
CA LEU A 164 9.98 -8.97 -24.17
C LEU A 164 10.14 -8.56 -25.64
N GLU A 165 9.54 -7.45 -26.05
CA GLU A 165 9.76 -6.84 -27.37
C GLU A 165 11.22 -6.39 -27.53
N GLU A 166 11.76 -5.64 -26.56
CA GLU A 166 13.18 -5.22 -26.55
C GLU A 166 14.14 -6.41 -26.65
N LEU A 167 13.91 -7.47 -25.85
CA LEU A 167 14.75 -8.68 -25.86
C LEU A 167 14.63 -9.48 -27.17
N ALA A 168 13.53 -9.34 -27.91
CA ALA A 168 13.38 -9.98 -29.22
C ALA A 168 14.19 -9.25 -30.30
N ASP A 169 14.28 -7.92 -30.20
CA ASP A 169 15.02 -7.07 -31.14
C ASP A 169 16.53 -7.06 -30.85
N ASP A 170 16.95 -6.94 -29.58
CA ASP A 170 18.34 -7.04 -29.14
C ASP A 170 18.48 -7.86 -27.83
N PRO A 171 18.81 -9.16 -27.92
CA PRO A 171 18.99 -10.02 -26.75
C PRO A 171 20.14 -9.63 -25.80
N ASP A 172 21.07 -8.79 -26.28
CA ASP A 172 22.31 -8.42 -25.60
C ASP A 172 22.24 -7.01 -24.97
N GLU A 173 21.25 -6.18 -25.29
CA GLU A 173 21.06 -4.85 -24.70
C GLU A 173 20.20 -4.90 -23.42
N TRP A 174 20.82 -4.96 -22.23
CA TRP A 174 20.06 -5.14 -20.97
C TRP A 174 20.52 -4.28 -19.78
N TRP A 175 21.54 -3.43 -19.94
CA TRP A 175 22.16 -2.68 -18.83
C TRP A 175 21.93 -1.16 -18.81
N VAL A 176 21.08 -0.59 -19.66
CA VAL A 176 20.81 0.85 -19.57
C VAL A 176 19.77 1.12 -18.47
N VAL A 177 20.26 1.61 -17.34
CA VAL A 177 19.47 2.21 -16.24
C VAL A 177 19.74 3.71 -16.26
N GLY A 178 18.69 4.50 -16.50
CA GLY A 178 18.61 5.92 -16.14
C GLY A 178 19.40 6.93 -16.99
N GLN A 179 18.77 7.48 -18.01
CA GLN A 179 18.77 8.93 -18.23
C GLN A 179 17.35 9.37 -18.57
N VAL A 180 16.48 9.34 -17.56
CA VAL A 180 15.35 10.26 -17.57
C VAL A 180 15.89 11.50 -16.90
N ASP A 181 16.36 12.46 -17.71
CA ASP A 181 16.65 13.81 -17.24
C ASP A 181 15.35 14.39 -16.67
N PHE A 182 15.17 14.25 -15.36
CA PHE A 182 14.24 15.09 -14.64
C PHE A 182 14.88 16.47 -14.56
N ASP A 183 14.63 17.23 -15.61
CA ASP A 183 14.86 18.66 -15.68
C ASP A 183 14.30 19.30 -14.40
N SER A 184 15.18 19.65 -13.48
CA SER A 184 14.83 20.37 -12.26
C SER A 184 14.63 21.84 -12.63
N PRO A 185 13.57 22.49 -12.14
CA PRO A 185 13.33 23.89 -12.44
C PRO A 185 14.33 24.72 -11.62
N ASN A 186 15.39 25.17 -12.27
CA ASN A 186 16.14 26.35 -11.87
C ASN A 186 16.73 27.01 -13.12
N GLY A 187 15.88 27.80 -13.75
CA GLY A 187 16.20 28.81 -14.75
C GLY A 187 15.09 29.86 -14.72
#